data_AF-A0A357LA96-F1
#
_entry.id   AF-A0A357LA96-F1
#
_cell.length_a   1.000
_cell.length_b   1.000
_cell.length_c   1.000
_cell.angle_alpha   90.00
_cell.angle_beta   90.00
_cell.angle_gamma   90.00
#
_symmetry.space_group_name_H-M   'P 1'
#
loop_
_entity.id
_entity.type
_entity.pdbx_description
1 polymer ?
#
loop_
_entity_poly.entity_id
_entity_poly.type
_entity_poly.pdbx_seq_one_letter_code
_entity_poly.pdbx_strand_id
1 'polypeptide(L)' 'MKGAVSGAERHFNTLVAPVITEKSTIASENNQVVFRVPLEATKPEIAAAVEALFKVKV' A
#
# COMPACT_ATOMS: atom_id res chain seq x y z
N MET A 1 -1.59 22.23 8.41
CA MET A 1 -2.74 22.49 7.51
C MET A 1 -2.90 21.31 6.57
N LYS A 2 -3.63 20.25 6.95
CA LYS A 2 -4.00 19.14 6.04
C LYS A 2 -5.42 19.43 5.56
N GLY A 3 -5.54 19.80 4.29
CA GLY A 3 -6.84 19.97 3.63
C GLY A 3 -7.66 18.68 3.70
N ALA A 4 -8.98 18.82 3.72
CA ALA A 4 -9.91 17.71 3.77
C ALA A 4 -9.86 16.92 2.46
N VAL A 5 -8.94 15.95 2.39
CA VAL A 5 -8.83 15.00 1.28
C VAL A 5 -9.80 13.84 1.53
N SER A 6 -10.62 13.51 0.53
CA SER A 6 -11.66 12.47 0.59
C SER A 6 -11.05 11.10 0.89
N GLY A 7 -11.85 10.19 1.47
CA GLY A 7 -11.36 8.85 1.90
C GLY A 7 -10.70 8.06 0.76
N ALA A 8 -11.22 8.19 -0.47
CA ALA A 8 -10.67 7.53 -1.65
C ALA A 8 -9.31 8.12 -2.08
N GLU A 9 -9.16 9.45 -2.04
CA GLU A 9 -7.91 10.14 -2.37
C GLU A 9 -6.78 9.81 -1.37
N ARG A 10 -7.12 9.44 -0.12
CA ARG A 10 -6.12 9.05 0.88
C ARG A 10 -5.41 7.74 0.53
N HIS A 11 -6.10 6.76 -0.05
CA HIS A 11 -5.48 5.48 -0.40
C HIS A 11 -4.35 5.62 -1.43
N PHE A 12 -4.49 6.56 -2.37
CA PHE A 12 -3.44 6.84 -3.35
C PHE A 12 -2.19 7.46 -2.72
N ASN A 13 -2.33 8.16 -1.60
CA ASN A 13 -1.20 8.73 -0.86
C ASN A 13 -0.54 7.70 0.06
N THR A 14 -1.23 6.61 0.42
CA THR A 14 -0.71 5.56 1.32
C THR A 14 0.25 4.59 0.59
N LEU A 15 0.02 4.28 -0.69
CA LEU A 15 0.87 3.36 -1.48
C LEU A 15 1.67 4.16 -2.53
N VAL A 16 2.97 4.35 -2.30
CA VAL A 16 3.81 5.21 -3.16
C VAL A 16 4.23 4.50 -4.44
N ALA A 17 4.80 3.30 -4.30
CA ALA A 17 5.27 2.49 -5.43
C ALA A 17 5.52 1.03 -5.01
N PRO A 18 5.39 0.04 -5.91
CA PRO A 18 5.88 -1.31 -5.67
C PRO A 18 7.41 -1.33 -5.64
N VAL A 19 8.00 -2.21 -4.84
CA VAL A 19 9.44 -2.43 -4.78
C VAL A 19 9.75 -3.67 -5.61
N ILE A 20 10.57 -3.52 -6.65
CA ILE A 20 10.99 -4.61 -7.54
C ILE A 20 12.49 -4.85 -7.38
N THR A 21 12.83 -5.98 -6.76
CA THR A 21 14.18 -6.47 -6.46
C THR A 21 14.14 -7.99 -6.41
N GLU A 22 15.29 -8.66 -6.44
CA GLU A 22 15.35 -10.12 -6.28
C GLU A 22 14.64 -10.58 -4.99
N LYS A 23 14.81 -9.82 -3.90
CA LYS A 23 14.17 -10.11 -2.61
C LYS A 23 12.64 -10.02 -2.67
N SER A 24 12.09 -9.00 -3.35
CA SER A 24 10.63 -8.87 -3.48
C SER A 24 10.06 -9.91 -4.44
N THR A 25 10.83 -10.34 -5.45
CA THR A 25 10.46 -11.45 -6.33
C THR A 25 10.38 -12.76 -5.53
N ILE A 26 11.36 -13.06 -4.68
CA ILE A 26 11.34 -14.23 -3.79
C ILE A 26 10.13 -14.17 -2.84
N ALA A 27 9.81 -13.00 -2.28
CA ALA A 27 8.62 -12.83 -1.44
C ALA A 27 7.31 -13.11 -2.22
N SER A 28 7.28 -12.79 -3.52
CA SER A 28 6.11 -13.02 -4.38
C SER A 28 5.78 -14.51 -4.55
N GLU A 29 6.76 -15.40 -4.43
CA GLU A 29 6.53 -16.86 -4.40
C GLU A 29 5.61 -17.29 -3.24
N ASN A 30 5.57 -16.48 -2.17
CA ASN A 30 4.71 -16.69 -1.01
C ASN A 30 3.46 -15.80 -1.03
N ASN A 31 3.04 -15.31 -2.21
CA ASN A 31 1.93 -14.36 -2.38
C ASN A 31 2.12 -13.05 -1.60
N GLN A 32 3.36 -12.62 -1.37
CA GLN A 32 3.66 -11.36 -0.68
C GLN A 32 4.15 -10.31 -1.69
N VAL A 33 3.53 -9.12 -1.65
CA VAL A 33 3.92 -7.98 -2.48
C VAL A 33 4.51 -6.88 -1.61
N VAL A 34 5.61 -6.28 -2.06
CA VAL A 34 6.34 -5.27 -1.30
C VAL A 34 6.06 -3.88 -1.88
N PHE A 35 5.64 -2.96 -1.02
CA PHE A 35 5.38 -1.56 -1.37
C PHE A 35 6.26 -0.61 -0.56
N ARG A 36 6.62 0.51 -1.17
CA ARG A 36 7.11 1.70 -0.49
C ARG A 36 5.91 2.52 -0.02
N VAL A 37 5.91 2.87 1.25
CA VAL A 37 4.85 3.64 1.91
C VAL A 37 5.43 4.84 2.65
N PRO A 38 4.65 5.90 2.93
CA PRO A 38 5.07 6.99 3.81
C PRO A 38 5.38 6.49 5.23
N LEU A 39 6.29 7.17 5.94
CA LEU A 39 6.69 6.76 7.29
C LEU A 39 5.56 6.91 8.32
N GLU A 40 4.64 7.82 8.05
CA GLU A 40 3.44 8.07 8.85
C GLU A 40 2.31 7.05 8.62
N ALA A 41 2.41 6.22 7.58
CA ALA A 41 1.35 5.27 7.23
C ALA A 41 1.26 4.14 8.26
N THR A 42 0.03 3.80 8.66
CA THR A 42 -0.22 2.74 9.65
C THR A 42 -0.65 1.43 8.98
N LYS A 43 -0.40 0.29 9.63
CA LYS A 43 -0.82 -1.04 9.12
C LYS A 43 -2.30 -1.12 8.69
N PRO A 44 -3.28 -0.68 9.50
CA PRO A 44 -4.69 -0.74 9.08
C PRO A 44 -5.00 0.16 7.88
N GLU A 45 -4.33 1.30 7.76
CA GLU A 45 -4.48 2.20 6.60
C GLU A 45 -3.94 1.56 5.32
N ILE A 46 -2.78 0.90 5.40
CA ILE A 46 -2.16 0.18 4.28
C ILE A 46 -3.07 -0.97 3.83
N ALA A 47 -3.61 -1.76 4.78
CA ALA A 47 -4.53 -2.85 4.46
C ALA A 47 -5.76 -2.34 3.70
N ALA A 48 -6.44 -1.31 4.25
CA ALA A 48 -7.61 -0.71 3.60
C ALA A 48 -7.29 -0.16 2.21
N ALA A 49 -6.12 0.47 2.02
CA ALA A 49 -5.70 0.97 0.72
C ALA A 49 -5.48 -0.16 -0.31
N VAL A 50 -4.82 -1.25 0.10
CA VAL A 50 -4.57 -2.40 -0.77
C VAL A 50 -5.88 -3.08 -1.17
N GLU A 51 -6.78 -3.32 -0.21
CA GLU A 51 -8.09 -3.93 -0.48
C GLU A 51 -8.94 -3.04 -1.40
N ALA A 52 -8.95 -1.72 -1.17
CA ALA A 52 -9.74 -0.79 -1.96
C ALA A 52 -9.24 -0.62 -3.40
N LEU A 53 -7.92 -0.54 -3.61
CA LEU A 53 -7.32 -0.26 -4.91
C LEU A 53 -7.16 -1.52 -5.77
N PHE A 54 -6.76 -2.64 -5.17
CA PHE A 54 -6.46 -3.88 -5.89
C PHE A 54 -7.55 -4.94 -5.81
N LYS A 55 -8.62 -4.71 -5.03
CA LYS A 55 -9.76 -5.62 -4.88
C LYS A 55 -9.37 -7.02 -4.41
N VAL A 56 -8.39 -7.09 -3.53
CA VAL A 56 -7.89 -8.32 -2.88
C VAL A 56 -8.23 -8.33 -1.39
N LYS A 57 -7.99 -9.45 -0.72
CA LYS A 57 -8.09 -9.58 0.74
C LYS A 57 -6.69 -9.70 1.33
N VAL A 58 -6.43 -8.97 2.42
CA VAL A 58 -5.13 -8.92 3.09
C VAL A 58 -5.25 -9.37 4.54
#